data_AF-A0A5G2R1J1-F1
#
_entry.id   AF-A0A5G2R1J1-F1
#
_cell.length_a   1.000
_cell.length_b   1.000
_cell.length_c   1.000
_cell.angle_alpha   90.00
_cell.angle_beta   90.00
_cell.angle_gamma   90.00
#
_symmetry.space_group_name_H-M   'P 1'
#
loop_
_entity.id
_entity.type
_entity.pdbx_description
1 polymer ?
#
loop_
_entity_poly.entity_id
_entity_poly.type
_entity_poly.pdbx_seq_one_letter_code
_entity_poly.pdbx_strand_id
1 'polypeptide(L)'
;MAAAGGGDCEGAAPEADRPHQRPFLIGVSGGTASGKSTVCEKIMELLGQNEVDHRQRKLVILSQDRFYKVLTPEQKAKALKGQYNFDHPDAFDNELMHRTLTRIVEGRTVEVPTYDFVTHSRLAETTVVYPADVVLFEGILVFYSQEIRDMFHLRLFVDTDSDVRLSRRDEEVRRRDNPSRRRQHGGHQPDRAAHPGHPQRRHLQVAPRRGQRAQLQEDVSGAGRPPRCAGLGQTVPPGVQQQTPLRSGRSP
;
A
#
# COMPACT_ATOMS: atom_id res chain seq x y z
N MET A 1 51.17 -39.68 -22.46
CA MET A 1 49.74 -39.88 -22.17
C MET A 1 49.48 -39.32 -20.78
N ALA A 2 48.68 -38.25 -20.69
CA ALA A 2 47.94 -37.72 -19.53
C ALA A 2 47.88 -36.18 -19.65
N ALA A 3 46.88 -35.69 -20.41
CA ALA A 3 46.44 -34.31 -20.33
C ALA A 3 45.39 -34.24 -19.21
N ALA A 4 45.62 -33.40 -18.21
CA ALA A 4 44.64 -33.10 -17.17
C ALA A 4 43.61 -32.14 -17.76
N GLY A 5 42.35 -32.58 -17.83
CA GLY A 5 41.21 -31.77 -18.23
C GLY A 5 40.26 -31.55 -17.07
N GLY A 6 39.56 -30.41 -17.11
CA GLY A 6 38.21 -30.28 -16.60
C GLY A 6 38.08 -29.74 -15.18
N GLY A 7 38.05 -28.42 -15.07
CA GLY A 7 37.61 -27.71 -13.87
C GLY A 7 37.13 -26.30 -14.22
N ASP A 8 36.31 -26.20 -15.27
CA ASP A 8 35.65 -24.93 -15.60
C ASP A 8 34.51 -24.73 -14.61
N CYS A 9 34.77 -23.82 -13.66
CA CYS A 9 33.78 -23.23 -12.78
C CYS A 9 32.66 -22.65 -13.65
N GLU A 10 31.47 -23.26 -13.62
CA GLU A 10 30.28 -22.70 -14.26
C GLU A 10 30.05 -21.28 -13.72
N GLY A 11 30.37 -20.30 -14.57
CA GLY A 11 30.04 -18.91 -14.33
C GLY A 11 28.53 -18.79 -14.21
N ALA A 12 28.09 -18.22 -13.08
CA ALA A 12 26.71 -17.80 -12.91
C ALA A 12 26.31 -16.95 -14.12
N ALA A 13 25.34 -17.44 -14.89
CA ALA A 13 24.77 -16.73 -16.03
C ALA A 13 24.34 -15.32 -15.59
N PRO A 14 24.48 -14.29 -16.46
CA PRO A 14 24.06 -12.94 -16.14
C PRO A 14 22.58 -12.94 -15.75
N GLU A 15 22.26 -12.27 -14.64
CA GLU A 15 20.94 -12.22 -14.00
C GLU A 15 19.81 -11.60 -14.86
N ALA A 16 20.08 -11.36 -16.14
CA ALA A 16 19.30 -10.53 -17.06
C ALA A 16 18.15 -11.25 -17.77
N ASP A 17 17.98 -12.57 -17.60
CA ASP A 17 16.98 -13.34 -18.37
C ASP A 17 16.10 -14.27 -17.52
N ARG A 18 15.87 -13.92 -16.24
CA ARG A 18 14.80 -14.59 -15.50
C ARG A 18 13.46 -14.13 -16.08
N PRO A 19 12.55 -15.03 -16.49
CA PRO A 19 11.20 -14.63 -16.89
C PRO A 19 10.61 -13.82 -15.74
N HIS A 20 10.28 -12.55 -15.99
CA HIS A 20 9.75 -11.67 -14.96
C HIS A 20 8.48 -12.31 -14.39
N GLN A 21 8.58 -12.83 -13.17
CA GLN A 21 7.41 -13.31 -12.45
C GLN A 21 6.47 -12.12 -12.27
N ARG A 22 5.16 -12.38 -12.35
CA ARG A 22 4.15 -11.35 -12.11
C ARG A 22 4.45 -10.67 -10.76
N PRO A 23 4.56 -9.33 -10.72
CA PRO A 23 4.91 -8.62 -9.50
C PRO A 23 3.88 -8.87 -8.40
N PHE A 24 4.35 -8.93 -7.16
CA PHE A 24 3.50 -8.94 -5.98
C PHE A 24 3.02 -7.52 -5.68
N LEU A 25 1.80 -7.20 -6.12
CA LEU A 25 1.12 -5.92 -5.83
C LEU A 25 0.61 -5.83 -4.39
N ILE A 26 1.06 -4.80 -3.67
CA ILE A 26 0.63 -4.44 -2.32
C ILE A 26 -0.02 -3.05 -2.38
N GLY A 27 -1.29 -2.97 -2.00
CA GLY A 27 -1.99 -1.69 -1.86
C GLY A 27 -1.84 -1.15 -0.44
N VAL A 28 -1.60 0.16 -0.30
CA VAL A 28 -1.53 0.85 0.99
C VAL A 28 -2.51 2.02 0.98
N SER A 29 -3.60 1.91 1.74
CA SER A 29 -4.60 2.97 1.80
C SER A 29 -4.79 3.53 3.21
N GLY A 30 -5.47 4.68 3.30
CA GLY A 30 -5.62 5.43 4.55
C GLY A 30 -5.76 6.93 4.30
N GLY A 31 -6.33 7.63 5.28
CA GLY A 31 -6.58 9.05 5.17
C GLY A 31 -5.32 9.89 4.92
N THR A 32 -5.50 11.12 4.48
CA THR A 32 -4.42 12.10 4.35
C THR A 32 -3.71 12.27 5.69
N ALA A 33 -2.38 12.44 5.64
CA ALA A 33 -1.49 12.52 6.81
C ALA A 33 -1.51 11.29 7.75
N SER A 34 -2.05 10.14 7.34
CA SER A 34 -2.06 8.92 8.17
C SER A 34 -0.67 8.29 8.33
N GLY A 35 0.24 8.54 7.39
CA GLY A 35 1.60 7.99 7.37
C GLY A 35 1.84 6.88 6.35
N LYS A 36 0.98 6.73 5.33
CA LYS A 36 1.14 5.76 4.23
C LYS A 36 2.53 5.82 3.58
N SER A 37 2.93 7.01 3.12
CA SER A 37 4.22 7.21 2.46
C SER A 37 5.38 6.82 3.39
N THR A 38 5.31 7.19 4.67
CA THR A 38 6.30 6.79 5.68
C THR A 38 6.35 5.27 5.91
N VAL A 39 5.21 4.57 5.84
CA VAL A 39 5.18 3.10 5.92
C VAL A 39 5.85 2.50 4.68
N CYS A 40 5.54 3.00 3.49
CA CYS A 40 6.15 2.54 2.24
C CYS A 40 7.66 2.78 2.21
N GLU A 41 8.11 3.97 2.61
CA GLU A 41 9.54 4.32 2.72
C GLU A 41 10.28 3.38 3.68
N LYS A 42 9.69 3.10 4.85
CA LYS A 42 10.27 2.14 5.81
C LYS A 42 10.35 0.72 5.25
N ILE A 43 9.38 0.28 4.47
CA ILE A 43 9.44 -1.03 3.82
C ILE A 43 10.61 -1.06 2.82
N MET A 44 10.81 0.04 2.08
CA MET A 44 11.93 0.17 1.15
C MET A 44 13.29 0.17 1.87
N GLU A 45 13.39 0.87 3.01
CA GLU A 45 14.55 0.89 3.90
C GLU A 45 14.90 -0.51 4.42
N LEU A 46 13.92 -1.21 5.00
CA LEU A 46 14.10 -2.52 5.61
C LEU A 46 14.50 -3.60 4.60
N LEU A 47 14.10 -3.43 3.34
CA LEU A 47 14.47 -4.32 2.23
C LEU A 47 15.74 -3.87 1.49
N GLY A 48 16.41 -2.81 1.97
CA GLY A 48 17.65 -2.29 1.40
C GLY A 48 17.51 -1.77 -0.03
N GLN A 49 16.30 -1.38 -0.46
CA GLN A 49 16.03 -1.00 -1.85
C GLN A 49 16.26 0.49 -2.14
N ASN A 50 16.55 1.29 -1.12
CA ASN A 50 16.74 2.74 -1.23
C ASN A 50 17.99 3.11 -2.03
N GLU A 51 19.07 2.37 -1.79
CA GLU A 51 20.40 2.62 -2.37
C GLU A 51 20.61 1.87 -3.68
N VAL A 52 19.68 0.98 -4.04
CA VAL A 52 19.71 0.21 -5.29
C VAL A 52 19.33 1.11 -6.45
N ASP A 53 20.04 0.96 -7.57
CA ASP A 53 19.72 1.65 -8.81
C ASP A 53 18.27 1.36 -9.24
N HIS A 54 17.58 2.41 -9.67
CA HIS A 54 16.16 2.36 -10.07
C HIS A 54 15.83 1.31 -11.15
N ARG A 55 16.81 0.88 -11.97
CA ARG A 55 16.64 -0.20 -12.96
C ARG A 55 16.75 -1.61 -12.38
N GLN A 56 17.38 -1.74 -11.21
CA GLN A 56 17.63 -3.02 -10.53
C GLN A 56 16.81 -3.17 -9.24
N ARG A 57 16.02 -2.16 -8.87
CA ARG A 57 15.13 -2.21 -7.71
C ARG A 57 14.10 -3.32 -7.86
N LYS A 58 14.05 -4.18 -6.85
CA LYS A 58 13.04 -5.23 -6.70
C LYS A 58 11.74 -4.71 -6.10
N LEU A 59 11.78 -3.52 -5.49
CA LEU A 59 10.61 -2.85 -4.90
C LEU A 59 10.43 -1.46 -5.55
N VAL A 60 9.23 -1.18 -6.02
CA VAL A 60 8.84 0.16 -6.49
C VAL A 60 7.64 0.69 -5.70
N ILE A 61 7.65 1.99 -5.41
CA ILE A 61 6.53 2.70 -4.77
C ILE A 61 5.87 3.61 -5.81
N LEU A 62 4.54 3.50 -5.93
CA LEU A 62 3.70 4.34 -6.76
C LEU A 62 2.64 5.02 -5.91
N SER A 63 2.44 6.30 -6.16
CA SER A 63 1.44 7.10 -5.47
C SER A 63 0.21 7.31 -6.36
N GLN A 64 -0.97 7.09 -5.80
CA GLN A 64 -2.27 7.36 -6.44
C GLN A 64 -2.39 8.82 -6.88
N ASP A 65 -1.73 9.73 -6.17
CA ASP A 65 -1.68 11.16 -6.46
C ASP A 65 -1.18 11.48 -7.87
N ARG A 66 -0.40 10.60 -8.49
CA ARG A 66 0.07 10.77 -9.87
C ARG A 66 -1.06 10.64 -10.90
N PHE A 67 -2.19 10.07 -10.49
CA PHE A 67 -3.32 9.74 -11.34
C PHE A 67 -4.50 10.71 -11.17
N TYR A 68 -4.31 11.90 -10.61
CA TYR A 68 -5.33 12.95 -10.69
C TYR A 68 -5.66 13.29 -12.15
N LYS A 69 -6.93 13.63 -12.40
CA LYS A 69 -7.37 14.17 -13.69
C LYS A 69 -6.86 15.58 -13.88
N VAL A 70 -6.55 15.93 -15.13
CA VAL A 70 -6.30 17.32 -15.50
C VAL A 70 -7.60 18.08 -15.37
N LEU A 71 -7.58 19.19 -14.64
CA LEU A 71 -8.78 19.99 -14.40
C LEU A 71 -9.10 20.87 -15.62
N THR A 72 -10.39 20.95 -15.94
CA THR A 72 -10.95 21.96 -16.86
C THR A 72 -10.77 23.38 -16.30
N PRO A 73 -10.82 24.44 -17.12
CA PRO A 73 -10.75 25.83 -16.63
C PRO A 73 -11.76 26.13 -15.51
N GLU A 74 -12.98 25.61 -15.60
CA GLU A 74 -14.04 25.78 -14.62
C GLU A 74 -13.70 25.06 -13.31
N GLN A 75 -13.17 23.83 -13.40
CA GLN A 75 -12.72 23.08 -12.22
C GLN A 75 -11.50 23.72 -11.56
N LYS A 76 -10.56 24.27 -12.34
CA LYS A 76 -9.42 25.04 -11.80
C LYS A 76 -9.90 26.27 -11.05
N ALA A 77 -10.89 27.00 -11.58
CA ALA A 77 -11.49 28.13 -10.90
C ALA A 77 -12.15 27.73 -9.56
N LYS A 78 -12.81 26.56 -9.50
CA LYS A 78 -13.34 25.99 -8.25
C LYS A 78 -12.22 25.58 -7.28
N ALA A 79 -11.17 24.94 -7.77
CA ALA A 79 -10.03 24.51 -6.97
C ALA A 79 -9.29 25.69 -6.31
N LEU A 80 -9.10 26.80 -7.05
CA LEU A 80 -8.52 28.04 -6.52
C LEU A 80 -9.36 28.65 -5.39
N LYS A 81 -10.67 28.42 -5.39
CA LYS A 81 -11.61 28.84 -4.34
C LYS A 81 -11.76 27.80 -3.23
N GLY A 82 -11.06 26.67 -3.27
CA GLY A 82 -11.20 25.56 -2.32
C GLY A 82 -12.53 24.78 -2.46
N GLN A 83 -13.22 24.93 -3.59
CA GLN A 83 -14.55 24.35 -3.86
C GLN A 83 -14.49 23.08 -4.72
N TYR A 84 -13.28 22.57 -5.00
CA TYR A 84 -13.08 21.31 -5.69
C TYR A 84 -12.70 20.23 -4.68
N ASN A 85 -13.35 19.07 -4.74
CA ASN A 85 -13.07 17.94 -3.85
C ASN A 85 -12.05 16.99 -4.50
N PHE A 86 -10.80 17.03 -4.06
CA PHE A 86 -9.75 16.11 -4.50
C PHE A 86 -9.86 14.72 -3.87
N ASP A 87 -10.60 14.58 -2.77
CA ASP A 87 -10.88 13.30 -2.10
C ASP A 87 -12.11 12.60 -2.70
N HIS A 88 -12.64 13.09 -3.83
CA HIS A 88 -13.71 12.41 -4.56
C HIS A 88 -13.13 11.37 -5.53
N PRO A 89 -13.72 10.16 -5.63
CA PRO A 89 -13.28 9.14 -6.58
C PRO A 89 -13.15 9.64 -8.03
N ASP A 90 -14.03 10.56 -8.45
CA ASP A 90 -14.03 11.14 -9.79
C ASP A 90 -12.84 12.07 -10.06
N ALA A 91 -12.14 12.54 -9.02
CA ALA A 91 -10.92 13.33 -9.18
C ALA A 91 -9.77 12.50 -9.76
N PHE A 92 -9.83 11.18 -9.64
CA PHE A 92 -8.82 10.25 -10.14
C PHE A 92 -9.17 9.71 -11.53
N ASP A 93 -8.15 9.57 -12.36
CA ASP A 93 -8.20 8.91 -13.66
C ASP A 93 -8.02 7.40 -13.47
N ASN A 94 -9.12 6.75 -13.07
CA ASN A 94 -9.12 5.30 -12.79
C ASN A 94 -8.75 4.46 -14.01
N GLU A 95 -9.10 4.91 -15.22
CA GLU A 95 -8.74 4.23 -16.48
C GLU A 95 -7.22 4.24 -16.68
N LEU A 96 -6.59 5.42 -16.54
CA LEU A 96 -5.13 5.52 -16.59
C LEU A 96 -4.46 4.68 -15.51
N MET A 97 -4.98 4.73 -14.28
CA MET A 97 -4.46 3.97 -13.14
C MET A 97 -4.53 2.47 -13.39
N HIS A 98 -5.68 1.95 -13.82
CA HIS A 98 -5.90 0.54 -14.14
C HIS A 98 -5.00 0.08 -15.29
N ARG A 99 -4.92 0.86 -16.37
CA ARG A 99 -4.04 0.55 -17.51
C ARG A 99 -2.57 0.51 -17.10
N THR A 100 -2.11 1.47 -16.30
CA THR A 100 -0.72 1.51 -15.82
C THR A 100 -0.42 0.31 -14.93
N LEU A 101 -1.28 -0.01 -13.96
CA LEU A 101 -1.11 -1.18 -13.10
C LEU A 101 -1.13 -2.50 -13.91
N THR A 102 -1.98 -2.61 -14.92
CA THR A 102 -2.06 -3.80 -15.77
C THR A 102 -0.74 -4.02 -16.49
N ARG A 103 -0.18 -2.97 -17.10
CA ARG A 103 1.12 -3.05 -17.78
C ARG A 103 2.26 -3.40 -16.83
N ILE A 104 2.22 -2.93 -15.58
CA ILE A 104 3.18 -3.30 -14.55
C ILE A 104 3.06 -4.79 -14.21
N VAL A 105 1.85 -5.30 -14.02
CA VAL A 105 1.58 -6.73 -13.76
C VAL A 105 2.04 -7.61 -14.92
N GLU A 106 1.98 -7.12 -16.15
CA GLU A 106 2.51 -7.77 -17.35
C GLU A 106 4.06 -7.72 -17.46
N GLY A 107 4.76 -7.12 -16.49
CA GLY A 107 6.20 -6.99 -16.50
C GLY A 107 6.72 -6.03 -17.57
N ARG A 108 5.90 -5.04 -17.99
CA ARG A 108 6.30 -4.02 -18.96
C ARG A 108 6.89 -2.82 -18.25
N THR A 109 7.92 -2.23 -18.84
CA THR A 109 8.35 -0.87 -18.47
C THR A 109 7.22 0.11 -18.79
N VAL A 110 6.88 0.95 -17.81
CA VAL A 110 5.80 1.94 -17.94
C VAL A 110 6.29 3.34 -17.59
N GLU A 111 5.74 4.33 -18.29
CA GLU A 111 5.87 5.72 -17.92
C GLU A 111 4.69 6.14 -17.06
N VAL A 112 4.98 6.55 -15.84
CA VAL A 112 3.98 7.04 -14.89
C VAL A 112 3.97 8.56 -14.95
N PRO A 113 2.80 9.20 -15.08
CA PRO A 113 2.72 10.66 -15.15
C PRO A 113 3.27 11.33 -13.90
N THR A 114 3.71 12.57 -14.05
CA THR A 114 3.94 13.48 -12.92
C THR A 114 2.81 14.50 -12.89
N TYR A 115 2.11 14.58 -11.76
CA TYR A 115 1.00 15.52 -11.58
C TYR A 115 1.47 16.74 -10.79
N ASP A 116 1.22 17.93 -11.33
CA ASP A 116 1.49 19.18 -10.64
C ASP A 116 0.24 19.72 -9.96
N PHE A 117 0.31 19.78 -8.63
CA PHE A 117 -0.73 20.31 -7.76
C PHE A 117 -0.89 21.83 -7.84
N VAL A 118 0.09 22.56 -8.39
CA VAL A 118 -0.01 24.01 -8.55
C VAL A 118 -0.84 24.34 -9.80
N THR A 119 -0.50 23.74 -10.93
CA THR A 119 -1.20 23.98 -12.21
C THR A 119 -2.43 23.09 -12.42
N HIS A 120 -2.62 22.06 -11.57
CA HIS A 120 -3.64 21.03 -11.68
C HIS A 120 -3.64 20.35 -13.07
N SER A 121 -2.43 20.01 -13.52
CA SER A 121 -2.17 19.38 -14.82
C SER A 121 -1.06 18.34 -14.71
N ARG A 122 -0.98 17.48 -15.73
CA ARG A 122 0.14 16.55 -15.90
C ARG A 122 1.29 17.28 -16.57
N LEU A 123 2.48 17.06 -16.05
CA LEU A 123 3.71 17.55 -16.66
C LEU A 123 4.10 16.67 -17.85
N ALA A 124 4.94 17.21 -18.74
CA ALA A 124 5.50 16.45 -19.85
C ALA A 124 6.49 15.38 -19.37
N GLU A 125 7.15 15.62 -18.23
CA GLU A 125 8.03 14.66 -17.59
C GLU A 125 7.24 13.50 -16.98
N THR A 126 7.72 12.29 -17.23
CA THR A 126 7.20 11.04 -16.67
C THR A 126 8.27 10.38 -15.82
N THR A 127 7.84 9.55 -14.88
CA THR A 127 8.73 8.66 -14.12
C THR A 127 8.67 7.28 -14.73
N VAL A 128 9.83 6.80 -15.20
CA VAL A 128 9.95 5.44 -15.76
C VAL A 128 9.97 4.44 -14.63
N VAL A 129 9.11 3.43 -14.72
CA VAL A 129 9.02 2.30 -13.80
C VAL A 129 9.43 1.05 -14.57
N TYR A 130 10.50 0.43 -14.10
CA TYR A 130 10.99 -0.84 -14.62
C TYR A 130 10.26 -2.00 -13.95
N PRO A 131 10.23 -3.19 -14.58
CA PRO A 131 9.71 -4.40 -13.95
C PRO A 131 10.39 -4.64 -12.61
N ALA A 132 9.59 -4.95 -11.59
CA ALA A 132 10.03 -5.16 -10.21
C ALA A 132 9.34 -6.39 -9.64
N ASP A 133 9.90 -7.00 -8.60
CA ASP A 133 9.30 -8.18 -7.96
C ASP A 133 8.09 -7.78 -7.09
N VAL A 134 8.12 -6.58 -6.50
CA VAL A 134 7.10 -6.07 -5.58
C VAL A 134 6.75 -4.62 -5.93
N VAL A 135 5.44 -4.32 -5.95
CA VAL A 135 4.91 -2.99 -6.25
C VAL A 135 4.05 -2.52 -5.09
N LEU A 136 4.48 -1.46 -4.42
CA LEU A 136 3.71 -0.76 -3.40
C LEU A 136 2.91 0.36 -4.06
N PHE A 137 1.59 0.29 -4.00
CA PHE A 137 0.71 1.34 -4.51
C PHE A 137 -0.02 2.02 -3.35
N GLU A 138 0.32 3.28 -3.08
CA GLU A 138 -0.18 4.02 -1.93
C GLU A 138 -1.12 5.17 -2.31
N GLY A 139 -2.14 5.42 -1.50
CA GLY A 139 -3.08 6.52 -1.76
C GLY A 139 -4.32 6.53 -0.87
N ILE A 140 -5.06 7.64 -0.93
CA ILE A 140 -6.26 7.83 -0.09
C ILE A 140 -7.44 6.95 -0.50
N LEU A 141 -7.55 6.60 -1.79
CA LEU A 141 -8.69 5.92 -2.39
C LEU A 141 -8.28 4.69 -3.24
N VAL A 142 -7.12 4.08 -2.98
CA VAL A 142 -6.58 2.93 -3.75
C VAL A 142 -7.61 1.82 -3.98
N PHE A 143 -8.29 1.41 -2.91
CA PHE A 143 -9.29 0.34 -2.96
C PHE A 143 -10.71 0.81 -3.32
N TYR A 144 -10.93 2.03 -3.82
CA TYR A 144 -12.27 2.49 -4.14
C TYR A 144 -12.86 1.71 -5.33
N SER A 145 -12.15 1.69 -6.47
CA SER A 145 -12.55 0.91 -7.65
C SER A 145 -12.37 -0.59 -7.39
N GLN A 146 -13.38 -1.39 -7.71
CA GLN A 146 -13.32 -2.85 -7.55
C GLN A 146 -12.28 -3.48 -8.47
N GLU A 147 -12.25 -3.08 -9.74
CA GLU A 147 -11.31 -3.61 -10.74
C GLU A 147 -9.86 -3.46 -10.29
N ILE A 148 -9.50 -2.27 -9.79
CA ILE A 148 -8.15 -1.98 -9.29
C ILE A 148 -7.89 -2.69 -7.95
N ARG A 149 -8.89 -2.73 -7.07
CA ARG A 149 -8.80 -3.43 -5.78
C ARG A 149 -8.47 -4.91 -5.95
N ASP A 150 -9.04 -5.55 -6.98
CA ASP A 150 -8.89 -6.99 -7.23
C ASP A 150 -7.54 -7.35 -7.87
N MET A 151 -6.74 -6.37 -8.28
CA MET A 151 -5.35 -6.58 -8.73
C MET A 151 -4.35 -6.77 -7.57
N PHE A 152 -4.71 -6.36 -6.34
CA PHE A 152 -3.80 -6.39 -5.19
C PHE A 152 -3.81 -7.74 -4.49
N HIS A 153 -2.62 -8.29 -4.26
CA HIS A 153 -2.41 -9.53 -3.49
C HIS A 153 -2.47 -9.28 -1.98
N LEU A 154 -2.04 -8.08 -1.54
CA LEU A 154 -2.09 -7.65 -0.15
C LEU A 154 -2.68 -6.23 -0.06
N ARG A 155 -3.58 -6.02 0.90
CA ARG A 155 -4.29 -4.76 1.10
C ARG A 155 -4.07 -4.26 2.53
N LEU A 156 -3.27 -3.21 2.67
CA LEU A 156 -2.92 -2.60 3.94
C LEU A 156 -3.72 -1.33 4.18
N PHE A 157 -4.23 -1.16 5.40
CA PHE A 157 -4.79 0.12 5.85
C PHE A 157 -3.92 0.75 6.93
N VAL A 158 -3.55 2.00 6.75
CA VAL A 158 -2.91 2.81 7.80
C VAL A 158 -4.00 3.57 8.55
N ASP A 159 -4.40 3.00 9.69
CA ASP A 159 -5.39 3.58 10.59
C ASP A 159 -4.72 4.51 11.62
N THR A 160 -4.85 5.81 11.39
CA THR A 160 -4.36 6.84 12.31
C THR A 160 -5.52 7.71 12.73
N ASP A 161 -5.60 8.03 14.03
CA ASP A 161 -6.67 8.85 14.60
C ASP A 161 -6.74 10.21 13.89
N SER A 162 -7.97 10.71 13.71
CA SER A 162 -8.23 11.95 12.97
C SER A 162 -7.48 13.14 13.56
N ASP A 163 -7.41 13.26 14.89
CA ASP A 163 -6.74 14.38 15.58
C ASP A 163 -5.23 14.38 15.34
N VAL A 164 -4.61 13.19 15.29
CA VAL A 164 -3.19 13.02 14.97
C VAL A 164 -2.93 13.42 13.52
N ARG A 165 -3.81 13.03 12.59
CA ARG A 165 -3.72 13.38 11.17
C ARG A 165 -3.89 14.88 10.94
N LEU A 166 -4.84 15.49 11.62
CA LEU A 166 -5.06 16.94 11.59
C LEU A 166 -3.83 17.69 12.09
N SER A 167 -3.27 17.26 13.22
CA SER A 167 -2.06 17.87 13.80
C SER A 167 -0.87 17.77 12.85
N ARG A 168 -0.62 16.58 12.26
CA ARG A 168 0.44 16.38 11.26
C ARG A 168 0.24 17.24 10.01
N ARG A 169 -0.99 17.34 9.52
CA ARG A 169 -1.33 18.17 8.36
C ARG A 169 -1.05 19.64 8.65
N ASP A 170 -1.45 20.15 9.81
CA ASP A 170 -1.20 21.53 10.20
C ASP A 170 0.30 21.82 10.27
N GLU A 171 1.10 20.89 10.81
CA GLU A 171 2.56 21.01 10.80
C GLU A 171 3.14 21.02 9.38
N GLU A 172 2.70 20.13 8.49
CA GLU A 172 3.15 20.08 7.09
C GLU A 172 2.83 21.38 6.35
N VAL A 173 1.62 21.92 6.56
CA VAL A 173 1.19 23.20 5.97
C VAL A 173 1.99 24.36 6.53
N ARG A 174 2.36 24.34 7.82
CA ARG A 174 3.22 25.33 8.45
C ARG A 174 4.65 25.27 7.92
N ARG A 175 5.22 24.07 7.73
CA ARG A 175 6.59 23.86 7.23
C ARG A 175 6.78 24.27 5.77
N ARG A 176 5.72 24.21 4.95
CA ARG A 176 5.76 24.61 3.55
C ARG A 176 5.41 26.10 3.43
N ASP A 177 6.42 26.97 3.32
CA ASP A 177 6.29 28.42 3.06
C ASP A 177 5.80 28.72 1.63
N ASN A 178 4.65 28.16 1.23
CA ASN A 178 4.00 28.51 -0.03
C ASN A 178 2.51 28.84 0.19
N PRO A 179 2.13 30.13 0.21
CA PRO A 179 0.76 30.57 0.48
C PRO A 179 -0.29 30.02 -0.51
N SER A 180 0.11 29.68 -1.74
CA SER A 180 -0.75 29.11 -2.78
C SER A 180 -1.32 27.74 -2.40
N ARG A 181 -0.52 26.90 -1.73
CA ARG A 181 -0.96 25.57 -1.26
C ARG A 181 -1.79 25.65 0.03
N ARG A 182 -1.59 26.68 0.86
CA ARG A 182 -2.40 26.91 2.07
C ARG A 182 -3.89 27.11 1.74
N ARG A 183 -4.21 27.82 0.66
CA ARG A 183 -5.60 28.10 0.26
C ARG A 183 -6.31 26.90 -0.36
N GLN A 184 -5.62 26.08 -1.15
CA GLN A 184 -6.19 24.87 -1.75
C GLN A 184 -6.53 23.79 -0.69
N HIS A 185 -5.82 23.80 0.44
CA HIS A 185 -6.05 22.88 1.56
C HIS A 185 -6.92 23.49 2.68
N GLY A 186 -7.31 24.77 2.56
CA GLY A 186 -8.10 25.52 3.54
C GLY A 186 -9.60 25.23 3.50
N GLY A 187 -10.08 24.50 2.48
CA GLY A 187 -11.39 23.86 2.52
C GLY A 187 -11.28 22.60 3.39
N HIS A 188 -11.71 22.69 4.65
CA HIS A 188 -11.78 21.53 5.55
C HIS A 188 -12.88 20.59 5.05
N GLN A 189 -12.57 19.79 4.04
CA GLN A 189 -13.44 18.70 3.63
C GLN A 189 -13.14 17.52 4.57
N PRO A 190 -14.16 16.93 5.21
CA PRO A 190 -13.96 15.77 6.06
C PRO A 190 -13.39 14.65 5.22
N ASP A 191 -12.24 14.11 5.63
CA ASP A 191 -11.57 13.00 4.96
C ASP A 191 -12.48 11.77 5.02
N ARG A 192 -13.23 11.53 3.93
CA ARG A 192 -14.21 10.45 3.83
C ARG A 192 -13.55 9.08 3.91
N ALA A 193 -12.30 8.96 3.45
CA ALA A 193 -11.54 7.71 3.50
C ALA A 193 -11.27 7.26 4.94
N ALA A 194 -11.31 8.18 5.91
CA ALA A 194 -11.15 7.88 7.32
C ALA A 194 -12.42 7.38 8.03
N HIS A 195 -13.59 7.55 7.43
CA HIS A 195 -14.85 7.19 8.08
C HIS A 195 -14.90 5.67 8.38
N PRO A 196 -15.34 5.23 9.58
CA PRO A 196 -15.35 3.80 9.93
C PRO A 196 -16.16 2.94 8.94
N GLY A 197 -17.24 3.49 8.39
CA GLY A 197 -18.06 2.86 7.36
C GLY A 197 -17.53 2.97 5.92
N HIS A 198 -16.34 3.53 5.71
CA HIS A 198 -15.82 3.74 4.37
C HIS A 198 -15.61 2.40 3.64
N PRO A 199 -15.99 2.27 2.35
CA PRO A 199 -15.95 1.00 1.63
C PRO A 199 -14.58 0.32 1.64
N GLN A 200 -13.51 1.13 1.72
CA GLN A 200 -12.14 0.64 1.74
C GLN A 200 -11.72 -0.04 3.05
N ARG A 201 -12.49 0.05 4.14
CA ARG A 201 -12.15 -0.61 5.42
C ARG A 201 -12.72 -2.02 5.55
N ARG A 202 -13.70 -2.40 4.73
CA ARG A 202 -14.48 -3.63 4.91
C ARG A 202 -13.71 -4.95 4.67
N HIS A 203 -12.51 -4.91 4.10
CA HIS A 203 -11.77 -6.10 3.66
C HIS A 203 -10.25 -5.98 3.85
N LEU A 204 -9.78 -5.21 4.86
CA LEU A 204 -8.36 -4.83 4.95
C LEU A 204 -7.63 -5.43 6.14
N GLN A 205 -6.35 -5.74 5.89
CA GLN A 205 -5.39 -6.06 6.93
C GLN A 205 -4.88 -4.73 7.52
N VAL A 206 -5.19 -4.48 8.79
CA VAL A 206 -4.85 -3.21 9.46
C VAL A 206 -3.36 -3.24 9.83
N ALA A 207 -2.60 -2.24 9.39
CA ALA A 207 -1.24 -2.06 9.85
C ALA A 207 -1.27 -1.64 11.34
N PRO A 208 -0.47 -2.28 12.22
CA PRO A 208 -0.53 -2.02 13.64
C PRO A 208 -0.19 -0.57 13.98
N ARG A 209 -0.95 0.01 14.92
CA ARG A 209 -0.64 1.32 15.51
C ARG A 209 0.69 1.27 16.24
N ARG A 210 1.41 2.40 16.30
CA ARG A 210 2.68 2.50 17.05
C ARG A 210 2.40 2.12 18.51
N GLY A 211 2.93 0.97 18.96
CA GLY A 211 2.75 0.45 20.32
C GLY A 211 1.63 -0.60 20.52
N GLN A 212 0.91 -1.01 19.47
CA GLN A 212 -0.06 -2.12 19.55
C GLN A 212 0.42 -3.33 18.72
N ARG A 213 0.26 -4.55 19.26
CA ARG A 213 0.46 -5.79 18.50
C ARG A 213 -0.60 -5.87 17.39
N ALA A 214 -0.21 -6.36 16.21
CA ALA A 214 -1.14 -6.61 15.12
C ALA A 214 -2.24 -7.58 15.60
N GLN A 215 -3.48 -7.10 15.67
CA GLN A 215 -4.63 -7.96 15.84
C GLN A 215 -5.04 -8.41 14.44
N LEU A 216 -4.75 -9.66 14.12
CA LEU A 216 -5.35 -10.35 12.98
C LEU A 216 -6.84 -10.51 13.32
N GLN A 217 -7.71 -9.81 12.60
CA GLN A 217 -9.13 -10.09 12.64
C GLN A 217 -9.38 -11.17 11.58
N GLU A 218 -9.52 -12.42 12.02
CA GLU A 218 -9.92 -13.50 11.13
C GLU A 218 -11.37 -13.28 10.69
N ASP A 219 -11.58 -13.26 9.38
CA ASP A 219 -12.90 -13.13 8.79
C ASP A 219 -13.58 -14.50 8.78
N VAL A 220 -14.53 -14.71 9.71
CA VAL A 220 -15.45 -15.85 9.67
C VAL A 220 -16.59 -15.50 8.74
N SER A 221 -16.37 -15.64 7.44
CA SER A 221 -17.42 -15.48 6.42
C SER A 221 -17.24 -16.47 5.26
N GLY A 222 -17.79 -17.67 5.45
CA GLY A 222 -18.41 -18.46 4.37
C GLY A 222 -17.53 -19.02 3.25
N ALA A 223 -16.75 -20.06 3.52
CA ALA A 223 -16.36 -21.05 2.52
C ALA A 223 -16.61 -22.45 3.08
N GLY A 224 -17.17 -23.33 2.24
CA GLY A 224 -17.75 -24.61 2.63
C GLY A 224 -16.82 -25.52 3.43
N ARG A 225 -17.44 -26.33 4.30
CA ARG A 225 -16.81 -27.46 4.97
C ARG A 225 -15.91 -28.24 3.99
N PRO A 226 -14.64 -28.52 4.33
CA PRO A 226 -13.88 -29.50 3.56
C PRO A 226 -14.56 -30.87 3.69
N PRO A 227 -14.48 -31.73 2.65
CA PRO A 227 -15.05 -33.07 2.74
C PRO A 227 -14.36 -33.81 3.89
N ARG A 228 -15.16 -34.47 4.73
CA ARG A 228 -14.68 -35.39 5.76
C ARG A 228 -13.89 -36.50 5.07
N CYS A 229 -12.57 -36.51 5.23
CA CYS A 229 -11.79 -37.71 5.05
C CYS A 229 -12.23 -38.72 6.12
N ALA A 230 -12.89 -39.78 5.67
CA ALA A 230 -13.26 -40.90 6.50
C ALA A 230 -11.99 -41.65 6.96
N GLY A 231 -11.90 -41.85 8.27
CA GLY A 231 -11.29 -43.00 8.93
C GLY A 231 -9.82 -43.29 8.65
N LEU A 232 -8.99 -43.10 9.66
CA LEU A 232 -8.20 -44.18 10.27
C LEU A 232 -7.85 -43.74 11.70
N GLY A 233 -8.14 -44.62 12.65
CA GLY A 233 -8.25 -44.29 14.07
C GLY A 233 -6.93 -44.01 14.77
N GLN A 234 -7.06 -43.38 15.94
CA GLN A 234 -6.40 -43.83 17.16
C GLN A 234 -7.04 -43.16 18.38
N THR A 235 -7.46 -43.99 19.31
CA THR A 235 -8.05 -43.67 20.61
C THR A 235 -6.99 -43.11 21.57
N VAL A 236 -7.30 -42.04 22.30
CA VAL A 236 -6.50 -41.55 23.44
C VAL A 236 -7.40 -41.54 24.70
N PRO A 237 -6.94 -42.08 25.85
CA PRO A 237 -7.77 -42.29 27.04
C PRO A 237 -7.91 -41.02 27.92
N PRO A 238 -8.88 -40.99 28.85
CA PRO A 238 -9.17 -39.79 29.64
C PRO A 238 -8.35 -39.72 30.93
N GLY A 239 -7.94 -38.51 31.30
CA GLY A 239 -7.66 -38.17 32.70
C GLY A 239 -6.34 -37.43 32.95
N VAL A 240 -6.40 -36.10 33.06
CA VAL A 240 -5.62 -35.33 34.06
C VAL A 240 -6.45 -34.13 34.48
N GLN A 241 -6.69 -34.03 35.79
CA GLN A 241 -7.46 -32.99 36.46
C GLN A 241 -6.73 -31.64 36.45
N GLN A 242 -7.48 -30.55 36.31
CA GLN A 242 -6.99 -29.18 36.50
C GLN A 242 -6.72 -28.95 38.01
N GLN A 243 -5.52 -28.50 38.36
CA GLN A 243 -5.21 -27.95 39.69
C GLN A 243 -5.16 -26.42 39.64
N THR A 244 -5.92 -25.80 40.53
CA THR A 244 -6.01 -24.37 40.82
C THR A 244 -4.78 -23.91 41.61
N PRO A 245 -4.20 -22.72 41.36
CA PRO A 245 -3.10 -22.23 42.20
C PRO A 245 -3.63 -21.57 43.49
N LEU A 246 -3.07 -22.05 44.61
CA LEU A 246 -3.25 -21.57 45.99
C LEU A 246 -2.72 -20.15 46.18
N ARG A 247 -3.53 -19.28 46.81
CA ARG A 247 -3.10 -18.04 47.46
C ARG A 247 -2.40 -18.37 48.79
N SER A 248 -1.15 -17.98 48.95
CA SER A 248 -0.51 -17.85 50.27
C SER A 248 -0.35 -16.37 50.61
N GLY A 249 -1.04 -15.91 51.65
CA GLY A 249 -0.67 -14.69 52.37
C GLY A 249 -0.02 -15.07 53.70
N ARG A 250 0.83 -14.17 54.24
CA ARG A 250 0.69 -13.66 55.60
C ARG A 250 1.74 -12.59 55.94
N SER A 251 1.23 -11.60 56.66
CA SER A 251 1.88 -10.55 57.46
C SER A 251 2.69 -11.15 58.64
N PRO A 252 3.32 -10.32 59.50
CA PRO A 252 2.61 -9.51 60.50
C PRO A 252 2.57 -8.01 60.22
#